data_AF-A0A497K3Q8-F1
#
_entry.id   AF-A0A497K3Q8-F1
#
_cell.length_a   1.000
_cell.length_b   1.000
_cell.length_c   1.000
_cell.angle_alpha   90.00
_cell.angle_beta   90.00
_cell.angle_gamma   90.00
#
_symmetry.space_group_name_H-M   'P 1'
#
loop_
_entity.id
_entity.type
_entity.pdbx_description
1 polymer ?
#
loop_
_entity_poly.entity_id
_entity_poly.type
_entity_poly.pdbx_seq_one_letter_code
_entity_poly.pdbx_strand_id
1 'polypeptide(L)'
;FGGFTDGDRAVFMASSHGASQIIMVGMDFGEVVGRRSKPWLRRDVAAKGDKLKKLKIAHDLVSWLAVNFNPRIYTVSSRAPPGTTRIRIEDLEEIVRCQP
;
A
#
# COMPACT_ATOMS: atom_id res chain seq x y z
N PHE A 1 18.29 -3.58 -1.10
CA PHE A 1 17.39 -2.50 -1.57
C PHE A 1 15.99 -2.83 -1.07
N GLY A 2 15.18 -1.86 -0.64
CA GLY A 2 13.95 -2.20 0.12
C GLY A 2 12.80 -1.22 0.03
N GLY A 3 12.68 -0.41 -1.03
CA GLY A 3 11.54 0.49 -1.24
C GLY A 3 11.94 1.94 -1.57
N PHE A 4 11.01 2.68 -2.16
CA PHE A 4 11.18 4.04 -2.68
C PHE A 4 10.49 5.10 -1.80
N THR A 5 9.25 4.87 -1.38
CA THR A 5 8.54 5.67 -0.38
C THR A 5 8.56 4.97 0.98
N ASP A 6 8.16 5.68 2.03
CA ASP A 6 8.17 5.08 3.37
C ASP A 6 7.13 3.95 3.51
N GLY A 7 6.02 4.02 2.75
CA GLY A 7 4.99 2.99 2.75
C GLY A 7 5.47 1.65 2.18
N ASP A 8 6.03 1.64 0.97
CA ASP A 8 6.56 0.41 0.39
C ASP A 8 7.83 -0.06 1.11
N ARG A 9 8.63 0.86 1.69
CA ARG A 9 9.70 0.45 2.62
C ARG A 9 9.19 -0.34 3.82
N ALA A 10 8.09 0.09 4.44
CA ALA A 10 7.47 -0.65 5.53
C ALA A 10 6.99 -2.04 5.09
N VAL A 11 6.43 -2.16 3.89
CA VAL A 11 6.00 -3.46 3.31
C VAL A 11 7.20 -4.40 3.13
N PHE A 12 8.30 -3.92 2.55
CA PHE A 12 9.51 -4.72 2.39
C PHE A 12 10.11 -5.16 3.73
N MET A 13 10.17 -4.25 4.72
CA MET A 13 10.67 -4.58 6.05
C MET A 13 9.78 -5.62 6.74
N ALA A 14 8.45 -5.49 6.68
CA ALA A 14 7.55 -6.46 7.27
C ALA A 14 7.70 -7.84 6.61
N SER A 15 7.80 -7.87 5.27
CA SER A 15 8.03 -9.11 4.52
C SER A 15 9.37 -9.76 4.87
N SER A 16 10.45 -8.99 4.92
CA SER A 16 11.79 -9.51 5.22
C SER A 16 11.93 -10.07 6.64
N HIS A 17 11.10 -9.61 7.57
CA HIS A 17 11.06 -10.09 8.96
C HIS A 17 9.99 -11.16 9.18
N GLY A 18 9.39 -11.71 8.13
CA GLY A 18 8.45 -12.82 8.22
C GLY A 18 7.11 -12.46 8.84
N ALA A 19 6.63 -11.21 8.66
CA ALA A 19 5.31 -10.83 9.11
C ALA A 19 4.25 -11.80 8.56
N SER A 20 3.38 -12.31 9.43
CA SER A 20 2.35 -13.28 9.05
C SER A 20 1.35 -12.70 8.05
N GLN A 21 1.08 -11.40 8.13
CA GLN A 21 0.23 -10.65 7.21
C GLN A 21 0.72 -9.20 7.15
N ILE A 22 0.54 -8.54 6.02
CA ILE A 22 0.85 -7.11 5.82
C ILE A 22 -0.42 -6.45 5.30
N ILE A 23 -0.94 -5.44 6.00
CA ILE A 23 -2.18 -4.76 5.60
C ILE A 23 -1.90 -3.28 5.35
N MET A 24 -2.06 -2.84 4.11
CA MET A 24 -1.85 -1.45 3.70
C MET A 24 -3.13 -0.64 3.88
N VAL A 25 -3.08 0.35 4.78
CA VAL A 25 -4.17 1.29 5.05
C VAL A 25 -3.69 2.72 4.80
N GLY A 26 -4.49 3.52 4.08
CA GLY A 26 -4.13 4.90 3.73
C GLY A 26 -3.04 5.02 2.65
N MET A 27 -2.63 3.91 2.05
CA MET A 27 -1.71 3.88 0.91
C MET A 27 -2.48 3.61 -0.38
N ASP A 28 -2.70 4.66 -1.15
CA ASP A 28 -3.38 4.62 -2.46
C ASP A 28 -2.37 4.94 -3.58
N PHE A 29 -2.40 4.15 -4.65
CA PHE A 29 -1.53 4.30 -5.83
C PHE A 29 -2.21 5.08 -6.97
N GLY A 30 -3.22 5.86 -6.61
CA GLY A 30 -4.07 6.66 -7.48
C GLY A 30 -3.50 8.01 -7.89
N GLU A 31 -4.33 8.73 -8.61
CA GLU A 31 -4.03 10.08 -9.12
C GLU A 31 -4.65 11.18 -8.25
N VAL A 32 -5.13 10.84 -7.06
CA VAL A 32 -5.75 11.79 -6.12
C VAL A 32 -4.90 11.89 -4.86
N VAL A 33 -4.57 13.11 -4.47
CA VAL A 33 -4.02 13.43 -3.16
C VAL A 33 -5.19 13.87 -2.27
N GLY A 34 -5.53 13.03 -1.30
CA GLY A 34 -6.59 13.34 -0.34
C GLY A 34 -6.25 14.56 0.51
N ARG A 35 -7.29 15.28 0.97
CA ARG A 35 -7.14 16.47 1.82
C ARG A 35 -6.33 16.21 3.09
N ARG A 36 -6.32 14.96 3.57
CA ARG A 36 -5.59 14.52 4.77
C ARG A 36 -4.10 14.25 4.51
N SER A 37 -3.66 14.22 3.25
CA SER A 37 -2.26 13.92 2.91
C SER A 37 -1.30 15.06 3.17
N LYS A 38 -1.80 16.31 3.23
CA LYS A 38 -0.99 17.51 3.47
C LYS A 38 -1.77 18.47 4.38
N PRO A 39 -1.16 19.04 5.44
CA PRO A 39 -1.86 19.89 6.41
C PRO A 39 -2.60 21.09 5.80
N TRP A 40 -2.13 21.61 4.67
CA TRP A 40 -2.70 22.79 4.01
C TRP A 40 -3.79 22.48 2.97
N LEU A 41 -4.06 21.20 2.65
CA LEU A 41 -5.11 20.85 1.69
C LEU A 41 -6.48 20.92 2.35
N ARG A 42 -7.39 21.73 1.78
CA ARG A 42 -8.79 21.82 2.24
C ARG A 42 -9.73 20.85 1.54
N ARG A 43 -9.30 20.32 0.38
CA ARG A 43 -10.04 19.37 -0.46
C ARG A 43 -9.06 18.44 -1.15
N ASP A 44 -9.60 17.38 -1.73
CA ASP A 44 -8.83 16.45 -2.54
C ASP A 44 -8.39 17.15 -3.83
N VAL A 45 -7.19 16.83 -4.30
CA VAL A 45 -6.59 17.44 -5.49
C VAL A 45 -5.95 16.37 -6.36
N ALA A 46 -5.87 16.60 -7.66
CA ALA A 46 -5.12 15.72 -8.56
C ALA A 46 -3.63 15.69 -8.16
N ALA A 47 -3.07 14.48 -8.07
CA ALA A 47 -1.64 14.25 -7.96
C ALA A 47 -0.96 14.74 -9.25
N LYS A 48 0.23 15.36 -9.11
CA LYS A 48 0.97 15.94 -10.24
C LYS A 48 2.45 15.63 -10.15
N GLY A 49 3.10 15.66 -11.31
CA GLY A 49 4.56 15.62 -11.46
C GLY A 49 5.17 14.43 -10.73
N ASP A 50 6.13 14.72 -9.85
CA ASP A 50 6.90 13.69 -9.17
C ASP A 50 6.04 12.77 -8.31
N LYS A 51 4.96 13.26 -7.67
CA LYS A 51 4.13 12.41 -6.81
C LYS A 51 3.57 11.20 -7.57
N LEU A 52 3.11 11.40 -8.81
CA LEU A 52 2.62 10.31 -9.66
C LEU A 52 3.73 9.30 -9.99
N LYS A 53 4.94 9.79 -10.31
CA LYS A 53 6.10 8.92 -10.55
C LYS A 53 6.46 8.11 -9.30
N LYS A 54 6.48 8.74 -8.12
CA LYS A 54 6.75 8.08 -6.84
C LYS A 54 5.72 6.97 -6.54
N LEU A 55 4.44 7.26 -6.76
CA LEU A 55 3.36 6.29 -6.56
C LEU A 55 3.46 5.13 -7.55
N LYS A 56 3.80 5.40 -8.82
CA LYS A 56 4.04 4.34 -9.80
C LYS A 56 5.19 3.42 -9.39
N ILE A 57 6.33 3.98 -8.98
CA ILE A 57 7.48 3.19 -8.53
C ILE A 57 7.10 2.34 -7.31
N ALA A 58 6.42 2.91 -6.31
CA ALA A 58 5.99 2.17 -5.13
C ALA A 58 4.99 1.05 -5.46
N HIS A 59 4.05 1.30 -6.38
CA HIS A 59 3.11 0.28 -6.88
C HIS A 59 3.86 -0.89 -7.51
N ASP A 60 4.80 -0.60 -8.41
CA ASP A 60 5.56 -1.61 -9.14
C ASP A 60 6.47 -2.42 -8.20
N LEU A 61 7.06 -1.77 -7.18
CA LEU A 61 7.87 -2.44 -6.15
C LEU A 61 7.04 -3.38 -5.26
N VAL A 62 5.86 -2.94 -4.79
CA VAL A 62 4.97 -3.79 -4.00
C VAL A 62 4.44 -4.95 -4.85
N SER A 63 4.08 -4.70 -6.10
CA SER A 63 3.66 -5.76 -7.02
C SER A 63 4.76 -6.78 -7.26
N TRP A 64 5.99 -6.32 -7.51
CA TRP A 64 7.14 -7.20 -7.66
C TRP A 64 7.36 -8.06 -6.42
N LEU A 65 7.32 -7.48 -5.22
CA LEU A 65 7.45 -8.23 -3.97
C LEU A 65 6.34 -9.29 -3.83
N ALA A 66 5.10 -8.89 -4.08
CA ALA A 66 3.94 -9.75 -3.93
C ALA A 66 3.99 -10.94 -4.90
N VAL A 67 4.32 -10.71 -6.17
CA VAL A 67 4.36 -11.74 -7.21
C VAL A 67 5.54 -12.70 -7.04
N ASN A 68 6.72 -12.20 -6.68
CA ASN A 68 7.93 -13.03 -6.65
C ASN A 68 8.12 -13.81 -5.34
N PHE A 69 7.59 -13.31 -4.22
CA PHE A 69 7.81 -13.91 -2.90
C PHE A 69 6.52 -14.41 -2.24
N ASN A 70 5.36 -14.12 -2.85
CA ASN A 70 4.04 -14.54 -2.40
C ASN A 70 3.72 -14.28 -0.90
N PRO A 71 4.11 -13.14 -0.29
CA PRO A 71 3.66 -12.79 1.06
C PRO A 71 2.15 -12.49 1.09
N ARG A 72 1.51 -12.68 2.24
CA ARG A 72 0.12 -12.27 2.46
C ARG A 72 0.01 -10.76 2.62
N ILE A 73 -0.19 -10.06 1.50
CA ILE A 73 -0.36 -8.60 1.47
C ILE A 73 -1.80 -8.23 1.12
N TYR A 74 -2.41 -7.43 1.97
CA TYR A 74 -3.77 -6.90 1.80
C TYR A 74 -3.75 -5.38 1.61
N THR A 75 -4.77 -4.84 0.95
CA THR A 75 -4.96 -3.40 0.79
C THR A 75 -6.42 -3.00 0.81
N VAL A 76 -6.71 -1.86 1.45
CA VAL A 76 -8.05 -1.24 1.39
C VAL A 76 -8.21 -0.31 0.18
N SER A 77 -7.12 -0.04 -0.55
CA SER A 77 -7.14 0.79 -1.75
C SER A 77 -7.88 0.12 -2.90
N SER A 78 -8.57 0.92 -3.72
CA SER A 78 -9.21 0.43 -4.95
C SER A 78 -8.19 0.05 -6.02
N ARG A 79 -7.03 0.73 -6.06
CA ARG A 79 -5.90 0.39 -6.93
C ARG A 79 -4.95 -0.55 -6.20
N ALA A 80 -5.30 -1.84 -6.21
CA ALA A 80 -4.49 -2.89 -5.60
C ALA A 80 -3.34 -3.32 -6.53
N PRO A 81 -2.08 -3.32 -6.06
CA PRO A 81 -0.98 -3.87 -6.85
C PRO A 81 -1.18 -5.36 -7.17
N PRO A 82 -0.77 -5.85 -8.36
CA PRO A 82 -0.83 -7.27 -8.68
C PRO A 82 -0.10 -8.12 -7.62
N GLY A 83 -0.69 -9.27 -7.28
CA GLY A 83 -0.20 -10.14 -6.19
C GLY A 83 -0.69 -9.76 -4.80
N THR A 84 -1.36 -8.61 -4.64
CA THR A 84 -2.00 -8.23 -3.37
C THR A 84 -3.50 -8.53 -3.39
N THR A 85 -4.10 -8.70 -2.21
CA THR A 85 -5.55 -8.91 -2.07
C THR A 85 -6.24 -7.63 -1.62
N ARG A 86 -7.20 -7.14 -2.41
CA ARG A 86 -8.06 -6.04 -1.99
C ARG A 86 -9.07 -6.53 -0.96
N ILE A 87 -9.22 -5.78 0.12
CA ILE A 87 -10.18 -6.02 1.20
C ILE A 87 -10.98 -4.75 1.46
N ARG A 88 -12.14 -4.86 2.09
CA ARG A 88 -12.84 -3.67 2.58
C ARG A 88 -12.40 -3.38 4.02
N ILE A 89 -12.63 -2.17 4.47
CA ILE A 89 -12.19 -1.77 5.81
C ILE A 89 -13.00 -2.46 6.91
N GLU A 90 -14.23 -2.85 6.60
CA GLU A 90 -15.11 -3.61 7.49
C GLU A 90 -14.61 -5.04 7.71
N ASP A 91 -13.85 -5.60 6.75
CA ASP A 91 -13.31 -6.95 6.82
C ASP A 91 -12.00 -7.02 7.65
N LEU A 92 -11.49 -5.87 8.10
CA LEU A 92 -10.18 -5.75 8.75
C LEU A 92 -10.10 -6.52 10.07
N GLU A 93 -11.16 -6.48 10.89
CA GLU A 93 -11.18 -7.19 12.18
C GLU A 93 -11.07 -8.70 12.00
N GLU A 94 -11.77 -9.27 11.02
CA GLU A 94 -11.74 -10.71 10.75
C GLU A 94 -10.36 -11.16 10.30
N ILE A 95 -9.75 -10.40 9.39
CA ILE A 95 -8.41 -10.70 8.84
C ILE A 95 -7.35 -10.67 9.94
N VAL A 96 -7.41 -9.68 10.83
CA VAL A 96 -6.46 -9.56 11.95
C VAL A 96 -6.66 -10.66 12.99
N ARG A 97 -7.91 -11.10 13.23
CA ARG A 97 -8.22 -12.18 14.18
C ARG A 97 -7.84 -13.57 13.67
N CYS A 98 -7.80 -13.77 12.36
CA CYS A 98 -7.32 -15.01 11.73
C CYS A 98 -5.77 -15.12 11.84
N GLN A 99 -5.28 -15.30 13.07
CA GLN A 99 -3.95 -15.85 13.33
C GLN A 99 -4.10 -17.33 13.71
N PRO A 100 -3.39 -18.27 13.06
CA PRO A 100 -3.12 -19.57 13.66
C PRO A 100 -2.17 -19.45 14.86
#